data_AF-A0A7K3NPG4-F1
#
_entry.id   AF-A0A7K3NPG4-F1
#
_cell.length_a   1.000
_cell.length_b   1.000
_cell.length_c   1.000
_cell.angle_alpha   90.00
_cell.angle_beta   90.00
_cell.angle_gamma   90.00
#
_symmetry.space_group_name_H-M   'P 1'
#
loop_
_entity.id
_entity.type
_entity.pdbx_description
1 polymer ?
#
loop_
_entity_poly.entity_id
_entity_poly.type
_entity_poly.pdbx_seq_one_letter_code
_entity_poly.pdbx_strand_id
1 'polypeptide(L)'
;MRCLILSCLILSCLAGSGCVSKQTMSLSSFRGLCLASGGEKTSSCFSMDICYPLADLLEKEPGSLGRCLDICRDYAASLAQGSVMNQCASMVNMAQNQCIKYCRINYEP
;
A
#
# COMPACT_ATOMS: atom_id res chain seq x y z
N MET A 1 15.87 57.24 32.38
CA MET A 1 15.84 55.81 32.77
C MET A 1 14.48 55.26 32.38
N ARG A 2 14.44 54.04 31.81
CA ARG A 2 13.23 53.25 31.44
C ARG A 2 12.50 53.74 30.17
N CYS A 3 12.28 52.97 29.11
CA CYS A 3 12.45 51.54 28.86
C CYS A 3 12.89 51.33 27.40
N LEU A 4 14.05 50.70 27.24
CA LEU A 4 14.34 49.84 26.10
C LEU A 4 13.33 48.67 26.08
N ILE A 5 13.25 47.99 24.94
CA ILE A 5 12.61 46.68 24.71
C ILE A 5 11.17 46.78 24.19
N LEU A 6 11.04 47.05 22.90
CA LEU A 6 9.87 46.71 22.07
C LEU A 6 10.36 46.19 20.72
N SER A 7 11.22 45.17 20.78
CA SER A 7 11.59 44.29 19.66
C SER A 7 11.20 42.87 20.04
N CYS A 8 10.80 42.08 19.03
CA CYS A 8 10.65 40.61 19.05
C CYS A 8 9.29 40.00 19.44
N LEU A 9 8.19 40.38 18.78
CA LEU A 9 6.94 39.60 18.80
C LEU A 9 6.32 39.39 17.40
N ILE A 10 7.15 39.27 16.36
CA ILE A 10 6.72 38.86 15.01
C ILE A 10 7.60 37.70 14.54
N LEU A 11 7.63 36.59 15.28
CA LEU A 11 8.40 35.42 14.85
C LEU A 11 7.86 34.11 15.42
N SER A 12 6.58 33.77 15.21
CA SER A 12 6.06 32.43 15.59
C SER A 12 4.83 31.96 14.80
N CYS A 13 4.79 32.18 13.47
CA CYS A 13 3.79 31.53 12.59
C CYS A 13 4.39 30.60 11.54
N LEU A 14 5.62 30.10 11.74
CA LEU A 14 6.23 29.05 10.92
C LEU A 14 6.35 27.69 11.65
N ALA A 15 5.52 27.45 12.66
CA ALA A 15 5.44 26.13 13.27
C ALA A 15 4.32 25.33 12.58
N GLY A 16 4.69 24.41 11.68
CA GLY A 16 3.82 23.25 11.43
C GLY A 16 3.71 22.68 10.02
N SER A 17 4.43 23.14 9.01
CA SER A 17 4.63 22.33 7.79
C SER A 17 5.86 21.45 7.97
N GLY A 18 5.83 20.61 9.00
CA GLY A 18 6.68 19.44 9.01
C GLY A 18 6.22 18.57 7.85
N CYS A 19 6.97 18.56 6.76
CA CYS A 19 6.90 17.50 5.77
C CYS A 19 7.28 16.20 6.48
N VAL A 20 6.35 15.64 7.25
CA VAL A 20 6.39 14.22 7.57
C VAL A 20 6.20 13.57 6.22
N SER A 21 7.30 13.23 5.55
CA SER A 21 7.26 12.41 4.34
C SER A 21 6.52 11.16 4.75
N LYS A 22 5.23 11.11 4.41
CA LYS A 22 4.39 9.95 4.62
C LYS A 22 5.16 8.78 4.04
N GLN A 23 5.49 7.81 4.87
CA GLN A 23 6.26 6.66 4.44
C GLN A 23 5.44 5.95 3.37
N THR A 24 5.86 6.05 2.11
CA THR A 24 5.19 5.39 0.99
C THR A 24 5.77 4.00 0.81
N MET A 25 4.92 3.07 0.39
CA MET A 25 5.35 1.74 0.02
C MET A 25 5.54 1.73 -1.49
N SER A 26 6.77 1.49 -1.96
CA SER A 26 7.02 1.35 -3.40
C SER A 26 6.39 0.07 -3.95
N LEU A 27 6.10 0.05 -5.26
CA LEU A 27 5.63 -1.16 -5.95
C LEU A 27 6.65 -2.31 -5.86
N SER A 28 7.95 -2.00 -5.89
CA SER A 28 9.01 -2.98 -5.68
C SER A 28 8.96 -3.61 -4.28
N SER A 29 8.68 -2.80 -3.26
CA SER A 29 8.50 -3.27 -1.88
C SER A 29 7.26 -4.15 -1.76
N PHE A 30 6.16 -3.75 -2.40
CA PHE A 30 4.95 -4.57 -2.48
C PHE A 30 5.22 -5.92 -3.15
N ARG A 31 5.85 -5.93 -4.34
CA ARG A 31 6.21 -7.17 -5.06
C ARG A 31 7.07 -8.07 -4.18
N GLY A 32 8.12 -7.54 -3.58
CA GLY A 32 9.01 -8.31 -2.69
C GLY A 32 8.27 -8.92 -1.50
N LEU A 33 7.44 -8.14 -0.81
CA LEU A 33 6.68 -8.61 0.35
C LEU A 33 5.58 -9.61 -0.03
N CYS A 34 4.89 -9.41 -1.15
CA CYS A 34 3.89 -10.35 -1.66
C CYS A 34 4.54 -11.70 -2.01
N LEU A 35 5.67 -11.69 -2.71
CA LEU A 35 6.39 -12.90 -3.08
C LEU A 35 6.96 -13.63 -1.86
N ALA A 36 7.55 -12.90 -0.90
CA ALA A 36 8.15 -13.46 0.30
C ALA A 36 7.11 -14.01 1.30
N SER A 37 5.91 -13.44 1.32
CA SER A 37 4.80 -13.92 2.16
C SER A 37 4.15 -15.19 1.61
N GLY A 38 4.50 -15.59 0.38
CA GLY A 38 4.08 -16.84 -0.23
C GLY A 38 4.87 -18.00 0.35
N GLY A 39 4.35 -18.58 1.45
CA GLY A 39 4.92 -19.75 2.10
C GLY A 39 5.14 -20.94 1.16
N GLU A 40 5.95 -21.90 1.63
CA GLU A 40 6.50 -23.04 0.90
C GLU A 40 5.63 -23.50 -0.27
N LYS A 41 6.26 -23.49 -1.47
CA LYS A 41 5.73 -23.97 -2.76
C LYS A 41 4.83 -25.20 -2.60
N THR A 42 3.54 -25.00 -2.34
CA THR A 42 2.55 -26.00 -2.71
C THR A 42 2.55 -25.93 -4.22
N SER A 43 2.93 -27.02 -4.86
CA SER A 43 3.41 -27.11 -6.25
C SER A 43 2.45 -26.58 -7.33
N SER A 44 1.25 -26.14 -6.96
CA SER A 44 0.18 -25.64 -7.81
C SER A 44 -0.12 -24.14 -7.68
N CYS A 45 0.38 -23.44 -6.64
CA CYS A 45 0.02 -22.05 -6.35
C CYS A 45 1.25 -21.13 -6.34
N PHE A 46 1.75 -20.75 -7.51
CA PHE A 46 2.90 -19.86 -7.59
C PHE A 46 2.54 -18.44 -7.18
N SER A 47 3.26 -17.90 -6.18
CA SER A 47 3.09 -16.51 -5.76
C SER A 47 3.33 -15.51 -6.90
N MET A 48 4.16 -15.87 -7.89
CA MET A 48 4.41 -15.07 -9.08
C MET A 48 3.13 -14.79 -9.87
N ASP A 49 2.31 -15.82 -10.11
CA ASP A 49 1.09 -15.74 -10.94
C ASP A 49 -0.02 -14.92 -10.26
N ILE A 50 0.10 -14.70 -8.95
CA ILE A 50 -0.84 -13.90 -8.15
C ILE A 50 -0.29 -12.49 -7.93
N CYS A 51 0.97 -12.36 -7.50
CA CYS A 51 1.56 -11.09 -7.07
C CYS A 51 1.95 -10.16 -8.22
N TYR A 52 2.43 -10.69 -9.36
CA TYR A 52 2.83 -9.84 -10.48
C TYR A 52 1.63 -9.14 -11.13
N PRO A 53 0.56 -9.85 -11.53
CA PRO A 53 -0.58 -9.17 -12.14
C PRO A 53 -1.25 -8.17 -11.19
N LEU A 54 -1.26 -8.47 -9.88
CA LEU A 54 -1.76 -7.52 -8.88
C LEU A 54 -0.89 -6.27 -8.78
N ALA A 55 0.44 -6.41 -8.82
CA ALA A 55 1.35 -5.27 -8.85
C ALA A 55 1.16 -4.40 -10.09
N ASP A 56 0.92 -5.02 -11.26
CA ASP A 56 0.70 -4.31 -12.52
C ASP A 56 -0.62 -3.52 -12.51
N LEU A 57 -1.63 -4.01 -11.77
CA LEU A 57 -2.86 -3.26 -11.53
C LEU A 57 -2.63 -2.05 -10.62
N LEU A 58 -1.78 -2.19 -9.60
CA LEU A 58 -1.42 -1.10 -8.69
C LEU A 58 -0.51 -0.06 -9.36
N GLU A 59 0.28 -0.46 -10.36
CA GLU A 59 1.16 0.42 -11.13
C GLU A 59 0.40 1.53 -11.88
N LYS A 60 -0.90 1.32 -12.15
CA LYS A 60 -1.77 2.31 -12.80
C LYS A 60 -2.20 3.47 -11.89
N GLU A 61 -1.64 3.56 -10.69
CA GLU A 61 -1.90 4.60 -9.69
C GLU A 61 -3.41 4.85 -9.48
N PRO A 62 -4.10 4.06 -8.63
CA PRO A 62 -5.54 4.14 -8.44
C PRO A 62 -6.09 5.52 -8.01
N GLY A 63 -5.23 6.47 -7.63
CA GLY A 63 -5.61 7.87 -7.36
C GLY A 63 -6.41 8.11 -6.09
N SER A 64 -6.88 7.05 -5.41
CA SER A 64 -7.57 7.13 -4.13
C SER A 64 -7.50 5.81 -3.37
N LEU A 65 -7.71 5.87 -2.05
CA LEU A 65 -7.78 4.68 -1.19
C LEU A 65 -8.91 3.74 -1.64
N GLY A 66 -10.11 4.28 -1.89
CA GLY A 66 -11.27 3.48 -2.30
C GLY A 66 -10.99 2.69 -3.57
N ARG A 67 -10.47 3.37 -4.61
CA ARG A 67 -10.14 2.72 -5.89
C ARG A 67 -9.04 1.67 -5.74
N CYS A 68 -8.05 1.92 -4.88
CA CYS A 68 -6.99 0.94 -4.60
C CYS A 68 -7.54 -0.32 -3.92
N LEU A 69 -8.41 -0.15 -2.93
CA LEU A 69 -9.06 -1.28 -2.24
C LEU A 69 -10.00 -2.08 -3.15
N ASP A 70 -10.69 -1.41 -4.08
CA ASP A 70 -11.50 -2.08 -5.10
C ASP A 70 -10.64 -3.00 -5.98
N ILE A 71 -9.48 -2.53 -6.46
CA ILE A 71 -8.53 -3.36 -7.21
C ILE A 71 -8.16 -4.63 -6.43
N CYS A 72 -7.82 -4.50 -5.15
CA CYS A 72 -7.45 -5.65 -4.31
C CYS A 72 -8.61 -6.66 -4.16
N ARG A 73 -9.85 -6.17 -4.03
CA ARG A 73 -11.06 -7.01 -3.86
C ARG A 73 -11.45 -7.69 -5.17
N ASP A 74 -11.53 -6.93 -6.25
CA ASP A 74 -11.93 -7.42 -7.56
C ASP A 74 -10.94 -8.46 -8.08
N TYR A 75 -9.64 -8.23 -7.89
CA TYR A 75 -8.62 -9.20 -8.27
C TYR A 75 -8.78 -10.52 -7.50
N ALA A 76 -8.92 -10.48 -6.18
CA ALA A 76 -9.12 -11.68 -5.36
C ALA A 76 -10.42 -12.41 -5.74
N ALA A 77 -11.51 -11.67 -5.98
CA ALA A 77 -12.79 -12.24 -6.42
C ALA A 77 -12.70 -12.91 -7.80
N SER A 78 -11.91 -12.34 -8.72
CA SER A 78 -11.68 -12.92 -10.05
C SER A 78 -10.92 -14.26 -9.97
N LEU A 79 -9.95 -14.36 -9.05
CA LEU A 79 -9.19 -15.59 -8.82
C LEU A 79 -10.03 -16.65 -8.10
N ALA A 80 -10.93 -16.25 -7.19
CA ALA A 80 -11.84 -17.17 -6.51
C ALA A 80 -12.82 -17.88 -7.47
N GLN A 81 -13.14 -17.26 -8.61
CA GLN A 81 -13.97 -17.87 -9.66
C GLN A 81 -13.21 -18.90 -10.51
N GLY A 82 -11.87 -18.88 -10.49
CA GLY A 82 -11.03 -19.86 -11.18
C GLY A 82 -10.88 -21.15 -10.38
N SER A 83 -11.37 -22.27 -10.90
CA SER A 83 -11.37 -23.59 -10.23
C SER A 83 -9.98 -24.09 -9.78
N VAL A 84 -8.91 -23.69 -10.48
CA VAL A 84 -7.50 -24.00 -10.10
C VAL A 84 -7.02 -23.11 -8.95
N MET A 85 -7.41 -21.83 -8.96
CA MET A 85 -7.01 -20.85 -7.95
C MET A 85 -7.82 -20.95 -6.65
N ASN A 86 -8.94 -21.67 -6.66
CA ASN A 86 -9.73 -21.97 -5.47
C ASN A 86 -8.92 -22.80 -4.44
N GLN A 87 -7.99 -23.65 -4.91
CA GLN A 87 -7.03 -24.36 -4.05
C GLN A 87 -5.91 -23.44 -3.52
N CYS A 88 -5.78 -22.25 -4.09
CA CYS A 88 -4.81 -21.22 -3.73
C CYS A 88 -5.40 -20.14 -2.82
N ALA A 89 -6.58 -20.37 -2.21
CA ALA A 89 -7.29 -19.37 -1.40
C ALA A 89 -6.42 -18.70 -0.33
N SER A 90 -5.53 -19.46 0.33
CA SER A 90 -4.58 -18.90 1.31
C SER A 90 -3.61 -17.90 0.68
N MET A 91 -3.07 -18.22 -0.50
CA MET A 91 -2.16 -17.34 -1.24
C MET A 91 -2.87 -16.11 -1.80
N VAL A 92 -4.09 -16.27 -2.31
CA VAL A 92 -4.93 -15.17 -2.78
C VAL A 92 -5.27 -14.21 -1.63
N ASN A 93 -5.67 -14.73 -0.47
CA ASN A 93 -5.95 -13.94 0.72
C ASN A 93 -4.70 -13.20 1.21
N MET A 94 -3.54 -13.86 1.19
CA MET A 94 -2.27 -13.23 1.55
C MET A 94 -1.93 -12.07 0.60
N ALA A 95 -2.01 -12.29 -0.71
CA ALA A 95 -1.74 -11.25 -1.70
C ALA A 95 -2.71 -10.07 -1.56
N GLN A 96 -4.00 -10.35 -1.35
CA GLN A 96 -5.01 -9.34 -1.06
C GLN A 96 -4.65 -8.53 0.20
N ASN A 97 -4.24 -9.19 1.29
CA ASN A 97 -3.83 -8.52 2.52
C ASN A 97 -2.63 -7.59 2.31
N GLN A 98 -1.63 -8.01 1.54
CA GLN A 98 -0.50 -7.14 1.21
C GLN A 98 -0.91 -5.96 0.32
N CYS A 99 -1.86 -6.17 -0.60
CA CYS A 99 -2.43 -5.11 -1.43
C CYS A 99 -3.17 -4.07 -0.59
N ILE A 100 -4.00 -4.51 0.37
CA ILE A 100 -4.70 -3.61 1.29
C ILE A 100 -3.71 -2.79 2.12
N LYS A 101 -2.62 -3.40 2.62
CA LYS A 101 -1.56 -2.68 3.34
C LYS A 101 -0.91 -1.63 2.45
N TYR A 102 -0.54 -1.97 1.22
CA TYR A 102 -0.02 -1.02 0.24
C TYR A 102 -0.97 0.15 0.03
N CYS A 103 -2.27 -0.11 -0.15
CA CYS A 103 -3.26 0.92 -0.36
C CYS A 103 -3.37 1.88 0.82
N ARG A 104 -3.40 1.36 2.05
CA ARG A 104 -3.47 2.19 3.26
C ARG A 104 -2.21 3.04 3.43
N ILE A 105 -1.03 2.44 3.28
CA ILE A 105 0.24 3.15 3.41
C ILE A 105 0.33 4.32 2.41
N ASN A 106 -0.11 4.11 1.16
CA ASN A 106 0.02 5.13 0.12
C ASN A 106 -1.13 6.14 0.10
N TYR A 107 -2.37 5.74 0.41
CA TYR A 107 -3.57 6.56 0.16
C TYR A 107 -4.40 6.93 1.40
N GLU A 108 -4.12 6.40 2.59
CA GLU A 108 -4.81 6.82 3.83
C GLU A 108 -4.29 8.19 4.30
N PRO A 109 -5.13 9.21 4.57
CA PRO A 109 -4.69 10.59 4.79
C PRO A 109 -3.70 10.77 5.94
#